data_AF-A0A7L4PA35-F1
#
_entry.id   AF-A0A7L4PA35-F1
#
_cell.length_a   1.000
_cell.length_b   1.000
_cell.length_c   1.000
_cell.angle_alpha   90.00
_cell.angle_beta   90.00
_cell.angle_gamma   90.00
#
_symmetry.space_group_name_H-M   'P 1'
#
loop_
_entity.id
_entity.type
_entity.pdbx_description
1 polymer ?
#
loop_
_entity_poly.entity_id
_entity_poly.type
_entity_poly.pdbx_seq_one_letter_code
_entity_poly.pdbx_strand_id
1 'polypeptide(L)'
;MLVPDSRRCVEDSVFELVCTCNLESLVLWEGGVVKLPPAYAGLSVGDIVERLCGLCLEVRDVERGYILVFRTLKMGVENLARLISELCRER
;
A
#
# COMPACT_ATOMS: atom_id res chain seq x y z
N MET A 1 4.24 5.71 3.34
CA MET A 1 5.71 5.71 3.19
C MET A 1 6.08 6.19 1.81
N LEU A 2 7.02 7.14 1.69
CA LEU A 2 7.53 7.62 0.40
C LEU A 2 8.75 6.80 -0.03
N VAL A 3 8.75 6.30 -1.27
CA VAL A 3 9.85 5.54 -1.89
C VAL A 3 10.17 6.07 -3.30
N PRO A 4 11.35 5.78 -3.87
CA PRO A 4 11.72 6.26 -5.21
C PRO A 4 10.84 5.71 -6.33
N ASP A 5 10.50 4.42 -6.27
CA ASP A 5 9.59 3.75 -7.20
C ASP A 5 8.64 2.86 -6.41
N SER A 6 7.38 3.28 -6.29
CA SER A 6 6.41 2.55 -5.48
C SER A 6 5.94 1.27 -6.15
N ARG A 7 5.89 1.22 -7.48
CA ARG A 7 5.48 0.02 -8.21
C ARG A 7 6.49 -1.09 -7.97
N ARG A 8 7.77 -0.80 -8.21
CA ARG A 8 8.85 -1.76 -8.02
C ARG A 8 8.95 -2.19 -6.56
N CYS A 9 8.87 -1.26 -5.61
CA CYS A 9 8.87 -1.59 -4.19
C CYS A 9 7.73 -2.56 -3.82
N VAL A 10 6.52 -2.33 -4.32
CA VAL A 10 5.37 -3.18 -4.02
C VAL A 10 5.48 -4.55 -4.67
N GLU A 11 5.78 -4.58 -5.98
CA GLU A 11 5.85 -5.82 -6.76
C GLU A 11 7.03 -6.71 -6.32
N ASP A 12 8.22 -6.13 -6.12
CA ASP A 12 9.45 -6.91 -5.89
C ASP A 12 9.76 -7.18 -4.41
N SER A 13 9.21 -6.39 -3.48
CA SER A 13 9.53 -6.47 -2.05
C SER A 13 8.30 -6.72 -1.19
N VAL A 14 7.25 -5.89 -1.35
CA VAL A 14 6.06 -6.01 -0.48
C VAL A 14 5.34 -7.33 -0.71
N PHE A 15 5.06 -7.71 -1.95
CA PHE A 15 4.35 -8.96 -2.25
C PHE A 15 5.15 -10.23 -1.93
N GLU A 16 6.47 -10.15 -1.87
CA GLU A 16 7.32 -11.25 -1.39
C GLU A 16 7.24 -11.41 0.14
N LEU A 17 7.02 -10.31 0.86
CA LEU A 17 7.01 -10.30 2.32
C LEU A 17 5.62 -10.48 2.93
N VAL A 18 4.58 -9.96 2.28
CA VAL A 18 3.20 -10.02 2.77
C VAL A 18 2.39 -11.04 1.99
N CYS A 19 1.65 -11.91 2.70
CA CYS A 19 0.67 -12.74 2.01
C CYS A 19 -0.48 -11.86 1.50
N THR A 20 -0.65 -11.81 0.19
CA THR A 20 -1.80 -11.15 -0.45
C THR A 20 -3.14 -11.75 0.02
N CYS A 21 -3.14 -13.00 0.49
CA CYS A 21 -4.28 -13.65 1.13
C CYS A 21 -4.79 -12.96 2.41
N ASN A 22 -3.92 -12.22 3.10
CA ASN A 22 -4.25 -11.49 4.32
C ASN A 22 -4.73 -10.06 4.05
N LEU A 23 -4.72 -9.63 2.78
CA LEU A 23 -5.25 -8.34 2.39
C LEU A 23 -6.77 -8.41 2.34
N GLU A 24 -7.40 -7.42 2.99
CA GLU A 24 -8.80 -7.12 2.78
C GLU A 24 -9.00 -6.38 1.46
N SER A 25 -8.10 -5.45 1.17
CA SER A 25 -8.11 -4.66 -0.05
C SER A 25 -6.69 -4.24 -0.44
N LEU A 26 -6.48 -4.09 -1.74
CA LEU A 26 -5.31 -3.46 -2.32
C LEU A 26 -5.80 -2.34 -3.23
N VAL A 27 -5.47 -1.10 -2.88
CA VAL A 27 -5.89 0.09 -3.62
C VAL A 27 -4.68 0.64 -4.35
N LEU A 28 -4.83 0.90 -5.65
CA LEU A 28 -3.89 1.70 -6.44
C LEU A 28 -4.53 3.05 -6.72
N TRP A 29 -3.80 4.13 -6.42
CA TRP A 29 -4.18 5.48 -6.77
C TRP A 29 -3.07 6.17 -7.57
N GLU A 30 -3.47 7.09 -8.44
CA GLU A 30 -2.57 7.95 -9.22
C GLU A 30 -3.12 9.38 -9.22
N GLY A 31 -2.26 10.37 -8.97
CA GLY A 31 -2.68 11.77 -8.88
C GLY A 31 -3.76 12.03 -7.81
N GLY A 32 -3.73 11.26 -6.72
CA GLY A 32 -4.72 11.33 -5.63
C GLY A 32 -6.07 10.68 -5.93
N VAL A 33 -6.24 10.03 -7.09
CA VAL A 33 -7.50 9.38 -7.49
C VAL A 33 -7.31 7.88 -7.61
N VAL A 34 -8.25 7.11 -7.07
CA VAL A 34 -8.21 5.65 -7.12
C VAL A 34 -8.43 5.14 -8.55
N LYS A 35 -7.53 4.25 -8.99
CA LYS A 35 -7.58 3.54 -10.27
C LYS A 35 -8.05 2.10 -10.10
N LEU A 36 -7.63 1.45 -9.03
CA LEU A 36 -8.05 0.09 -8.66
C LEU A 36 -8.29 0.00 -7.15
N PRO A 37 -9.18 -0.88 -6.69
CA PRO A 37 -10.08 -1.72 -7.50
C PRO A 37 -11.24 -0.92 -8.13
N PRO A 38 -11.94 -1.48 -9.15
CA PRO A 38 -13.06 -0.80 -9.82
C PRO A 38 -14.17 -0.33 -8.89
N ALA A 39 -14.38 -1.04 -7.77
CA ALA A 39 -15.37 -0.68 -6.75
C ALA A 39 -15.14 0.72 -6.14
N TYR A 40 -13.92 1.24 -6.22
CA TYR A 40 -13.52 2.54 -5.68
C TYR A 40 -12.98 3.49 -6.76
N ALA A 41 -12.99 3.10 -8.03
CA ALA A 41 -12.42 3.88 -9.10
C ALA A 41 -13.06 5.27 -9.20
N GLY A 42 -12.23 6.30 -9.35
CA GLY A 42 -12.67 7.70 -9.42
C GLY A 42 -12.89 8.38 -8.06
N LEU A 43 -12.87 7.64 -6.95
CA LEU A 43 -12.89 8.23 -5.61
C LEU A 43 -11.54 8.84 -5.25
N SER A 44 -11.55 9.82 -4.34
CA SER A 44 -10.30 10.38 -3.82
C SER A 44 -9.60 9.38 -2.92
N VAL A 45 -8.27 9.43 -2.89
CA VAL A 45 -7.47 8.61 -1.97
C VAL A 45 -7.81 8.91 -0.51
N GLY A 46 -8.12 10.17 -0.17
CA GLY A 46 -8.50 10.59 1.18
C GLY A 46 -9.74 9.88 1.68
N ASP A 47 -10.81 9.86 0.86
CA ASP A 47 -12.07 9.16 1.20
C ASP A 47 -11.84 7.67 1.43
N ILE A 48 -10.93 7.07 0.67
CA ILE A 48 -10.60 5.64 0.77
C ILE A 48 -9.78 5.32 2.02
N VAL A 49 -8.83 6.19 2.38
CA VAL A 49 -8.11 6.07 3.65
C VAL A 49 -9.09 6.14 4.81
N GLU A 50 -9.94 7.17 4.86
CA GLU A 50 -10.91 7.31 5.96
C GLU A 50 -11.88 6.12 6.05
N ARG A 51 -12.27 5.56 4.91
CA ARG A 51 -13.22 4.45 4.84
C ARG A 51 -12.61 3.08 5.16
N LEU A 52 -11.39 2.82 4.73
CA LEU A 52 -10.80 1.46 4.75
C LEU A 52 -9.60 1.32 5.68
N CYS A 53 -8.88 2.39 6.02
CA CYS A 53 -7.69 2.27 6.87
C CYS A 53 -8.05 2.04 8.34
N GLY A 54 -8.12 0.77 8.73
CA GLY A 54 -7.90 0.34 10.12
C GLY A 54 -6.44 -0.09 10.30
N LEU A 55 -6.08 -1.24 9.72
CA LEU A 55 -4.71 -1.73 9.63
C LEU A 55 -4.24 -1.61 8.19
N CYS A 56 -3.57 -0.51 7.84
CA CYS A 56 -3.14 -0.28 6.47
C CYS A 56 -1.70 0.20 6.37
N LEU A 57 -1.08 -0.10 5.23
CA LEU A 57 0.23 0.43 4.85
C LEU A 57 0.09 1.13 3.51
N GLU A 58 0.46 2.40 3.46
CA GLU A 58 0.61 3.11 2.19
C GLU A 58 2.07 3.09 1.73
N VAL A 59 2.31 2.68 0.48
CA VAL A 59 3.59 2.78 -0.23
C VAL A 59 3.37 3.66 -1.45
N ARG A 60 4.04 4.82 -1.52
CA ARG A 60 3.84 5.80 -2.58
C ARG A 60 5.13 6.40 -3.08
N ASP A 61 5.11 6.87 -4.32
CA ASP A 61 6.08 7.80 -4.88
C ASP A 61 5.41 9.16 -5.11
N VAL A 62 5.91 9.95 -6.05
CA VAL A 62 5.38 11.29 -6.36
C VAL A 62 4.06 11.23 -7.11
N GLU A 63 3.84 10.20 -7.94
CA GLU A 63 2.71 10.14 -8.87
C GLU A 63 1.66 9.10 -8.47
N ARG A 64 2.09 7.98 -7.89
CA ARG A 64 1.23 6.84 -7.58
C ARG A 64 1.43 6.35 -6.15
N GLY A 65 0.44 5.63 -5.64
CA GLY A 65 0.56 4.93 -4.39
C GLY A 65 -0.33 3.71 -4.29
N TYR A 66 0.09 2.81 -3.41
CA TYR A 66 -0.58 1.56 -3.09
C TYR A 66 -0.96 1.59 -1.62
N ILE A 67 -2.23 1.33 -1.32
CA ILE A 67 -2.71 1.15 0.05
C ILE A 67 -3.03 -0.32 0.22
N LEU A 68 -2.25 -1.00 1.06
CA LEU A 68 -2.48 -2.36 1.47
C LEU A 68 -3.30 -2.34 2.75
N VAL A 69 -4.53 -2.84 2.70
CA VAL A 69 -5.42 -2.95 3.88
C VAL A 69 -5.40 -4.40 4.34
N PHE A 70 -5.02 -4.64 5.59
CA PHE A 70 -4.83 -5.97 6.15
C PHE A 70 -6.01 -6.37 7.03
N ARG A 71 -6.48 -7.62 6.88
CA ARG A 71 -7.45 -8.21 7.82
C ARG A 71 -6.83 -8.41 9.20
N THR A 72 -5.60 -8.91 9.22
CA THR A 72 -4.81 -9.15 10.43
C THR A 72 -3.33 -8.94 10.13
N LEU A 73 -2.56 -8.41 11.08
CA LEU A 73 -1.12 -8.24 10.94
C LEU A 73 -0.41 -8.49 12.27
N LYS A 74 0.23 -9.65 12.42
CA LYS A 74 0.82 -10.09 13.70
C LYS A 74 1.99 -9.21 14.17
N MET A 75 2.81 -8.71 13.24
CA MET A 75 4.02 -7.94 13.58
C MET A 75 3.76 -6.45 13.81
N GLY A 76 2.53 -5.97 13.54
CA GLY A 76 2.17 -4.56 13.55
C GLY A 76 2.60 -3.80 12.30
N VAL A 77 1.85 -2.74 11.98
CA VAL A 77 2.04 -1.94 10.74
C VAL A 77 3.39 -1.22 10.75
N GLU A 78 3.81 -0.67 11.90
CA GLU A 78 5.07 0.08 12.00
C GLU A 78 6.30 -0.78 11.74
N ASN A 79 6.34 -1.99 12.33
CA ASN A 79 7.44 -2.93 12.08
C ASN A 79 7.49 -3.38 10.62
N LEU A 80 6.32 -3.64 10.03
CA LEU A 80 6.22 -3.97 8.61
C LEU A 80 6.73 -2.82 7.73
N ALA A 81 6.32 -1.58 8.03
CA ALA A 81 6.74 -0.39 7.30
C ALA A 81 8.27 -0.19 7.36
N ARG A 82 8.89 -0.46 8.52
CA ARG A 82 10.34 -0.39 8.68
C ARG A 82 11.06 -1.43 7.81
N LEU A 83 10.62 -2.69 7.84
CA LEU A 83 11.23 -3.75 7.01
C LEU A 83 11.12 -3.44 5.51
N ILE A 84 9.94 -3.00 5.07
CA ILE A 84 9.75 -2.63 3.66
C ILE A 84 10.60 -1.41 3.30
N SER A 85 10.74 -0.43 4.19
CA SER A 85 11.60 0.75 3.96
C SER A 85 13.05 0.36 3.70
N GLU A 86 13.56 -0.63 4.44
CA GLU A 86 14.92 -1.15 4.27
C GLU A 86 15.06 -1.87 2.93
N LEU A 87 14.14 -2.79 2.62
CA LEU A 87 14.16 -3.56 1.37
C LEU A 87 14.00 -2.69 0.11
N CYS A 88 13.16 -1.65 0.17
CA CYS A 88 12.92 -0.75 -0.96
C CYS A 88 14.00 0.32 -1.14
N ARG A 89 14.98 0.42 -0.23
CA ARG A 89 16.17 1.26 -0.41
C ARG A 89 17.32 0.51 -1.08
N GLU A 90 17.39 -0.80 -0.86
CA GLU A 90 18.48 -1.65 -1.35
C GLU A 90 18.28 -2.13 -2.80
N ARG A 91 17.10 -1.89 -3.37
CA ARG A 91 16.73 -2.30 -4.73
C ARG A 91 16.53 -1.11 -5.65
#